data_AF-A0A6M0QB11-F1
#
_entry.id   AF-A0A6M0QB11-F1
#
_cell.length_a   1.000
_cell.length_b   1.000
_cell.length_c   1.000
_cell.angle_alpha   90.00
_cell.angle_beta   90.00
_cell.angle_gamma   90.00
#
_symmetry.space_group_name_H-M   'P 1'
#
loop_
_entity.id
_entity.type
_entity.pdbx_description
1 polymer ?
#
loop_
_entity_poly.entity_id
_entity_poly.type
_entity_poly.pdbx_seq_one_letter_code
_entity_poly.pdbx_strand_id
1 'polypeptide(L)'
;MSAKQLFFRRLVREWKDQWHIFHSVLDWSVLLYIAIPSIVFGTLFYIDLWRNVDLYWHPDFPILLILLPVLLVSTMGNFRTYLLKADLLFLIQRKKTIHTLKILGFFYTFVLKTINSLVLVFMVTPVMLKVYYYSFEDLMNLALYLLAFSLTFLTVNKIIDHRLIKWSILFLLFVGATLGALFPNQYVSSICIVVVVVSHLTYIIKNNHWFLREIEIEEYEKTKYVRLIINFSAEVEKAPSSTFKKPILLWRKSGRIFKERSQQNGLLELILKGFLRDRGLFFTYLQLMLLTCTAIYILPFWLKWVIWILFFLFINLWTKALYTKLMSSPFFSVVPTNEGIELEVCNRFIKLLTLPPVLFTGMLSVLSTIL
;
A
#
# COMPACT_ATOMS: atom_id res chain seq x y z
N MET A 1 3.19 -19.26 -33.95
CA MET A 1 3.55 -17.85 -33.62
C MET A 1 4.99 -17.79 -33.13
N SER A 2 5.77 -16.81 -33.57
CA SER A 2 7.11 -16.52 -33.03
C SER A 2 7.03 -15.96 -31.60
N ALA A 3 8.05 -16.19 -30.77
CA ALA A 3 8.11 -15.68 -29.40
C ALA A 3 8.03 -14.15 -29.34
N LYS A 4 8.61 -13.44 -30.33
CA LYS A 4 8.53 -11.97 -30.44
C LYS A 4 7.09 -11.51 -30.70
N GLN A 5 6.42 -12.14 -31.66
CA GLN A 5 5.02 -11.84 -31.98
C GLN A 5 4.10 -12.09 -30.77
N LEU A 6 4.37 -13.17 -30.02
CA LEU A 6 3.64 -13.47 -28.79
C LEU A 6 3.82 -12.38 -27.73
N PHE A 7 5.05 -11.90 -27.53
CA PHE A 7 5.36 -10.81 -26.59
C PHE A 7 4.57 -9.54 -26.95
N PHE A 8 4.72 -9.04 -28.18
CA PHE A 8 4.06 -7.80 -28.59
C PHE A 8 2.54 -7.91 -28.55
N ARG A 9 1.97 -9.06 -28.95
CA ARG A 9 0.53 -9.29 -28.84
C ARG A 9 0.05 -9.23 -27.39
N ARG A 10 0.82 -9.77 -26.44
CA ARG A 10 0.48 -9.72 -25.00
C ARG A 10 0.62 -8.31 -24.45
N LEU A 11 1.68 -7.60 -24.80
CA LEU A 11 1.91 -6.22 -24.39
C LEU A 11 0.79 -5.29 -24.86
N VAL A 12 0.43 -5.36 -26.15
CA VAL A 12 -0.66 -4.54 -26.71
C VAL A 12 -2.00 -4.92 -26.09
N ARG A 13 -2.26 -6.21 -25.87
CA ARG A 13 -3.49 -6.66 -25.18
C ARG A 13 -3.55 -6.09 -23.77
N GLU A 14 -2.47 -6.17 -23.01
CA GLU A 14 -2.45 -5.65 -21.65
C GLU A 14 -2.68 -4.14 -21.62
N TRP A 15 -2.02 -3.36 -22.49
CA TRP A 15 -2.29 -1.93 -22.60
C TRP A 15 -3.76 -1.63 -22.90
N LYS A 16 -4.38 -2.40 -23.81
CA LYS A 16 -5.81 -2.27 -24.12
C LYS A 16 -6.69 -2.64 -22.92
N ASP A 17 -6.37 -3.72 -22.21
CA ASP A 17 -7.09 -4.17 -21.02
C ASP A 17 -6.99 -3.10 -19.91
N GLN A 18 -5.80 -2.55 -19.66
CA GLN A 18 -5.61 -1.48 -18.67
C GLN A 18 -6.36 -0.20 -19.05
N TRP A 19 -6.31 0.19 -20.32
CA TRP A 19 -7.09 1.33 -20.80
C TRP A 19 -8.59 1.14 -20.59
N HIS A 20 -9.12 -0.05 -20.88
CA HIS A 20 -10.53 -0.38 -20.65
C HIS A 20 -10.91 -0.33 -19.16
N ILE A 21 -10.01 -0.74 -18.27
CA ILE A 21 -10.21 -0.66 -16.81
C ILE A 21 -10.37 0.81 -16.39
N PHE A 22 -9.50 1.72 -16.87
CA PHE A 22 -9.64 3.15 -16.57
C PHE A 22 -10.92 3.74 -17.16
N HIS A 23 -11.25 3.40 -18.41
CA HIS A 23 -12.48 3.87 -19.06
C HIS A 23 -13.76 3.34 -18.41
N SER A 24 -13.73 2.21 -17.72
CA SER A 24 -14.90 1.70 -16.99
C SER A 24 -15.26 2.51 -15.75
N VAL A 25 -14.34 3.35 -15.26
CA VAL A 25 -14.53 4.17 -14.04
C VAL A 25 -14.61 5.66 -14.38
N LEU A 26 -13.84 6.11 -15.37
CA LEU A 26 -13.79 7.50 -15.79
C LEU A 26 -14.41 7.65 -17.18
N ASP A 27 -15.55 8.33 -17.24
CA ASP A 27 -16.14 8.74 -18.51
C ASP A 27 -15.20 9.68 -19.27
N TRP A 28 -15.27 9.65 -20.61
CA TRP A 28 -14.44 10.51 -21.46
C TRP A 28 -14.59 12.00 -21.12
N SER A 29 -15.81 12.43 -20.75
CA SER A 29 -16.06 13.80 -20.28
C SER A 29 -15.25 14.11 -19.01
N VAL A 30 -15.24 13.20 -18.03
CA VAL A 30 -14.49 13.37 -16.78
C VAL A 30 -12.99 13.41 -17.04
N LEU A 31 -12.49 12.54 -17.92
CA LEU A 31 -11.08 12.56 -18.34
C LEU A 31 -10.71 13.90 -18.97
N LEU A 32 -11.57 14.46 -19.82
CA LEU A 32 -11.32 15.76 -20.45
C LEU A 32 -11.24 16.89 -19.41
N TYR A 33 -12.22 16.95 -18.50
CA TYR A 33 -12.26 17.96 -17.43
C TYR A 33 -11.13 17.82 -16.41
N ILE A 34 -10.53 16.64 -16.25
CA ILE A 34 -9.38 16.46 -15.35
C ILE A 34 -8.06 16.67 -16.10
N ALA A 35 -7.90 16.08 -17.28
CA ALA A 35 -6.64 16.06 -18.02
C ALA A 35 -6.26 17.45 -18.53
N ILE A 36 -7.19 18.19 -19.14
CA ILE A 36 -6.87 19.51 -19.71
C ILE A 36 -6.43 20.49 -18.62
N PRO A 37 -7.18 20.68 -17.51
CA PRO A 37 -6.72 21.55 -16.43
C PRO A 37 -5.42 21.05 -15.80
N SER A 38 -5.26 19.75 -15.59
CA SER A 38 -4.02 19.20 -15.00
C SER A 38 -2.78 19.49 -15.85
N ILE A 39 -2.89 19.39 -17.18
CA ILE A 39 -1.79 19.72 -18.10
C ILE A 39 -1.53 21.22 -18.06
N VAL A 40 -2.57 22.05 -18.18
CA VAL A 40 -2.42 23.53 -18.19
C VAL A 40 -1.81 24.02 -16.87
N PHE A 41 -2.40 23.65 -15.73
CA PHE A 41 -1.88 24.03 -14.42
C PHE A 41 -0.50 23.43 -14.16
N GLY A 42 -0.25 22.19 -14.55
CA GLY A 42 1.06 21.55 -14.39
C GLY A 42 2.16 22.26 -15.18
N THR A 43 1.89 22.65 -16.43
CA THR A 43 2.85 23.40 -17.24
C THR A 43 3.07 24.81 -16.70
N LEU A 44 2.00 25.53 -16.33
CA LEU A 44 2.13 26.87 -15.75
C LEU A 44 2.90 26.84 -14.43
N PHE A 45 2.60 25.87 -13.56
CA PHE A 45 3.31 25.67 -12.30
C PHE A 45 4.78 25.32 -12.53
N TYR A 46 5.10 24.49 -13.52
CA TYR A 46 6.49 24.16 -13.83
C TYR A 46 7.26 25.37 -14.36
N ILE A 47 6.66 26.18 -15.25
CA ILE A 47 7.26 27.43 -15.72
C ILE A 47 7.45 28.42 -14.56
N ASP A 48 6.47 28.52 -13.67
CA ASP A 48 6.52 29.40 -12.51
C ASP A 48 7.61 28.95 -11.53
N LEU A 49 7.75 27.65 -11.28
CA LEU A 49 8.90 27.09 -10.55
C LEU A 49 10.19 27.58 -11.19
N TRP A 50 10.37 27.47 -12.50
CA TRP A 50 11.58 27.98 -13.17
C TRP A 50 11.82 29.48 -13.03
N ARG A 51 10.81 30.30 -12.80
CA ARG A 51 10.96 31.77 -12.68
C ARG A 51 11.15 32.21 -11.24
N ASN A 52 10.40 31.60 -10.33
CA ASN A 52 10.12 32.06 -8.99
C ASN A 52 10.44 30.98 -7.93
N VAL A 53 11.53 30.21 -8.10
CA VAL A 53 11.87 29.12 -7.16
C VAL A 53 11.97 29.63 -5.72
N ASP A 54 12.58 30.80 -5.51
CA ASP A 54 12.85 31.35 -4.19
C ASP A 54 11.59 31.65 -3.37
N LEU A 55 10.44 31.84 -4.04
CA LEU A 55 9.15 32.03 -3.37
C LEU A 55 8.62 30.73 -2.73
N TYR A 56 9.02 29.58 -3.26
CA TYR A 56 8.50 28.28 -2.87
C TYR A 56 9.53 27.43 -2.10
N TRP A 57 10.82 27.60 -2.41
CA TRP A 57 11.92 26.83 -1.81
C TRP A 57 12.97 27.76 -1.22
N HIS A 58 13.20 27.61 0.09
CA HIS A 58 14.30 28.27 0.79
C HIS A 58 15.58 27.43 0.67
N PRO A 59 16.77 28.04 0.51
CA PRO A 59 18.05 27.32 0.40
C PRO A 59 18.39 26.45 1.63
N ASP A 60 17.92 26.82 2.82
CA ASP A 60 18.12 26.04 4.04
C ASP A 60 17.29 24.74 4.08
N PHE A 61 16.38 24.56 3.12
CA PHE A 61 15.55 23.37 3.09
C PHE A 61 16.41 22.13 2.81
N PRO A 62 16.30 21.04 3.60
CA PRO A 62 17.12 19.86 3.38
C PRO A 62 16.85 19.20 2.02
N ILE A 63 17.89 19.04 1.20
CA ILE A 63 17.80 18.37 -0.11
C ILE A 63 17.22 16.95 -0.02
N LEU A 64 17.41 16.29 1.13
CA LEU A 64 16.88 14.97 1.41
C LEU A 64 15.35 14.90 1.29
N LEU A 65 14.62 15.97 1.64
CA LEU A 65 13.16 16.02 1.54
C LEU A 65 12.67 15.96 0.09
N ILE A 66 13.50 16.36 -0.86
CA ILE A 66 13.23 16.26 -2.30
C ILE A 66 13.66 14.89 -2.84
N LEU A 67 14.81 14.39 -2.40
CA LEU A 67 15.34 13.09 -2.86
C LEU A 67 14.49 11.91 -2.37
N LEU A 68 13.91 11.99 -1.17
CA LEU A 68 13.05 10.93 -0.61
C LEU A 68 11.85 10.57 -1.50
N PRO A 69 10.95 11.50 -1.88
CA PRO A 69 9.83 11.18 -2.76
C PRO A 69 10.30 10.70 -4.13
N VAL A 70 11.38 11.27 -4.69
CA VAL A 70 11.97 10.84 -5.96
C VAL A 70 12.42 9.38 -5.89
N LEU A 71 13.15 9.00 -4.84
CA LEU A 71 13.58 7.62 -4.62
C LEU A 71 12.38 6.70 -4.41
N LEU A 72 11.37 7.13 -3.65
CA LEU A 72 10.17 6.34 -3.39
C LEU A 72 9.42 6.02 -4.70
N VAL A 73 9.21 7.00 -5.57
CA VAL A 73 8.59 6.79 -6.89
C VAL A 73 9.47 5.89 -7.77
N SER A 74 10.80 6.02 -7.68
CA SER A 74 11.75 5.16 -8.42
C SER A 74 11.62 3.67 -8.08
N THR A 75 11.19 3.33 -6.85
CA THR A 75 10.97 1.94 -6.41
C THR A 75 9.74 1.27 -7.00
N MET A 76 8.80 2.01 -7.59
CA MET A 76 7.50 1.46 -8.02
C MET A 76 7.62 0.53 -9.23
N GLY A 77 6.84 -0.55 -9.26
CA GLY A 77 6.75 -1.49 -10.39
C GLY A 77 7.52 -2.80 -10.17
N ASN A 78 7.61 -3.63 -11.22
CA ASN A 78 8.25 -4.94 -11.21
C ASN A 78 8.83 -5.29 -12.59
N PHE A 79 9.76 -6.24 -12.65
CA PHE A 79 10.20 -6.83 -13.92
C PHE A 79 9.05 -7.56 -14.61
N ARG A 80 8.71 -7.12 -15.82
CA ARG A 80 7.67 -7.74 -16.65
C ARG A 80 8.29 -8.90 -17.44
N THR A 81 7.63 -10.04 -17.47
CA THR A 81 8.03 -11.22 -18.27
C THR A 81 6.93 -11.69 -19.21
N TYR A 82 5.69 -11.21 -19.02
CA TYR A 82 4.49 -11.59 -19.75
C TYR A 82 4.26 -13.11 -19.80
N LEU A 83 4.67 -13.82 -18.75
CA LEU A 83 4.40 -15.24 -18.54
C LEU A 83 3.02 -15.37 -17.89
N LEU A 84 2.09 -16.00 -18.60
CA LEU A 84 0.71 -16.15 -18.15
C LEU A 84 0.49 -17.54 -17.55
N LYS A 85 -0.23 -17.61 -16.43
CA LYS A 85 -0.59 -18.85 -15.73
C LYS A 85 -1.32 -19.85 -16.65
N ALA A 86 -2.17 -19.36 -17.54
CA ALA A 86 -2.94 -20.18 -18.50
C ALA A 86 -2.05 -21.01 -19.43
N ASP A 87 -0.83 -20.56 -19.71
CA ASP A 87 0.07 -21.20 -20.68
C ASP A 87 1.19 -22.01 -20.00
N LEU A 88 1.10 -22.27 -18.69
CA LEU A 88 2.16 -22.89 -17.89
C LEU A 88 2.62 -24.23 -18.48
N LEU A 89 1.69 -25.11 -18.82
CA LEU A 89 1.98 -26.43 -19.42
C LEU A 89 2.71 -26.31 -20.77
N PHE A 90 2.30 -25.36 -21.60
CA PHE A 90 2.90 -25.11 -22.91
C PHE A 90 4.30 -24.46 -22.79
N LEU A 91 4.46 -23.53 -21.85
CA LEU A 91 5.69 -22.77 -21.65
C LEU A 91 6.81 -23.66 -21.09
N ILE A 92 6.52 -24.56 -20.14
CA ILE A 92 7.50 -25.49 -19.58
C ILE A 92 8.15 -26.34 -20.68
N GLN A 93 7.40 -26.74 -21.70
CA GLN A 93 7.91 -27.52 -22.83
C GLN A 93 8.76 -26.69 -23.80
N ARG A 94 8.57 -25.36 -23.87
CA ARG A 94 9.23 -24.48 -24.85
C ARG A 94 10.19 -23.47 -24.20
N LYS A 95 11.27 -23.98 -23.61
CA LYS A 95 12.33 -23.17 -22.95
C LYS A 95 12.87 -22.00 -23.79
N LYS A 96 13.09 -22.21 -25.10
CA LYS A 96 13.52 -21.13 -26.01
C LYS A 96 12.55 -19.96 -26.07
N THR A 97 11.23 -20.25 -26.03
CA THR A 97 10.18 -19.22 -26.06
C THR A 97 10.15 -18.43 -24.75
N ILE A 98 10.26 -19.11 -23.60
CA ILE A 98 10.39 -18.44 -22.30
C ILE A 98 11.59 -17.51 -22.28
N HIS A 99 12.75 -18.00 -22.72
CA HIS A 99 13.98 -17.21 -22.72
C HIS A 99 13.83 -15.92 -23.54
N THR A 100 13.25 -15.99 -24.74
CA THR A 100 12.99 -14.80 -25.56
C THR A 100 11.98 -13.85 -24.90
N LEU A 101 10.91 -14.36 -24.28
CA LEU A 101 9.94 -13.54 -23.56
C LEU A 101 10.59 -12.79 -22.38
N LYS A 102 11.44 -13.47 -21.61
CA LYS A 102 12.19 -12.89 -20.49
C LYS A 102 13.16 -11.79 -20.94
N ILE A 103 13.88 -11.99 -22.06
CA ILE A 103 14.77 -10.95 -22.62
C ILE A 103 13.97 -9.72 -23.05
N LEU A 104 12.89 -9.91 -23.81
CA LEU A 104 12.07 -8.79 -24.27
C LEU A 104 11.40 -8.06 -23.11
N GLY A 105 10.92 -8.80 -22.11
CA GLY A 105 10.32 -8.24 -20.90
C GLY A 105 11.32 -7.45 -20.04
N PHE A 106 12.55 -7.97 -19.89
CA PHE A 106 13.64 -7.25 -19.24
C PHE A 106 13.98 -5.96 -19.98
N PHE A 107 14.17 -6.02 -21.30
CA PHE A 107 14.48 -4.84 -22.11
C PHE A 107 13.37 -3.78 -22.04
N TYR A 108 12.11 -4.22 -22.14
CA TYR A 108 10.95 -3.33 -21.96
C TYR A 108 10.96 -2.66 -20.58
N THR A 109 11.20 -3.42 -19.51
CA THR A 109 11.27 -2.86 -18.15
C THR A 109 12.44 -1.89 -18.00
N PHE A 110 13.59 -2.22 -18.57
CA PHE A 110 14.78 -1.37 -18.56
C PHE A 110 14.49 -0.02 -19.21
N VAL A 111 13.93 -0.01 -20.43
CA VAL A 111 13.56 1.22 -21.14
C VAL A 111 12.56 2.05 -20.34
N LEU A 112 11.52 1.42 -19.76
CA LEU A 112 10.57 2.13 -18.90
C LEU A 112 11.23 2.76 -17.67
N LYS A 113 12.21 2.07 -17.06
CA LYS A 113 12.95 2.61 -15.91
C LYS A 113 13.88 3.74 -16.30
N THR A 114 14.47 3.73 -17.49
CA THR A 114 15.23 4.85 -18.04
C THR A 114 14.35 6.07 -18.29
N ILE A 115 13.18 5.89 -18.89
CA ILE A 115 12.23 7.00 -19.10
C ILE A 115 11.79 7.55 -17.75
N ASN A 116 11.46 6.67 -16.79
CA ASN A 116 11.04 7.09 -15.45
C ASN A 116 12.12 7.87 -14.70
N SER A 117 13.40 7.45 -14.76
CA SER A 117 14.48 8.18 -14.10
C SER A 117 14.70 9.56 -14.72
N LEU A 118 14.62 9.67 -16.05
CA LEU A 118 14.73 10.97 -16.75
C LEU A 118 13.57 11.91 -16.40
N VAL A 119 12.33 11.41 -16.40
CA VAL A 119 11.15 12.21 -16.02
C VAL A 119 11.24 12.71 -14.58
N LEU A 120 11.69 11.86 -13.65
CA LEU A 120 11.86 12.25 -12.24
C LEU A 120 12.92 13.34 -12.07
N VAL A 121 14.07 13.24 -12.75
CA VAL A 121 15.09 14.30 -12.71
C VAL A 121 14.57 15.57 -13.36
N PHE A 122 13.87 15.48 -14.49
CA PHE A 122 13.28 16.63 -15.17
C PHE A 122 12.31 17.41 -14.26
N MET A 123 11.47 16.71 -13.50
CA MET A 123 10.53 17.34 -12.56
C MET A 123 11.23 18.16 -11.47
N VAL A 124 12.42 17.73 -11.03
CA VAL A 124 13.14 18.31 -9.90
C VAL A 124 14.26 19.28 -10.32
N THR A 125 14.55 19.32 -11.62
CA THR A 125 15.58 20.18 -12.25
C THR A 125 15.53 21.65 -11.82
N PRO A 126 14.38 22.37 -11.84
CA PRO A 126 14.37 23.80 -11.51
C PRO A 126 14.91 24.08 -10.10
N VAL A 127 14.57 23.24 -9.14
CA VAL A 127 15.02 23.39 -7.75
C VAL A 127 16.50 23.05 -7.61
N MET A 128 16.96 21.97 -8.26
CA MET A 128 18.35 21.53 -8.16
C MET A 128 19.34 22.53 -8.77
N LEU A 129 19.01 23.09 -9.94
CA LEU A 129 19.90 24.05 -10.61
C LEU A 129 19.92 25.41 -9.90
N LYS A 130 18.76 25.92 -9.46
CA LYS A 130 18.66 27.29 -8.92
C LYS A 130 18.93 27.40 -7.42
N VAL A 131 18.48 26.44 -6.61
CA VAL A 131 18.57 26.52 -5.14
C VAL A 131 19.83 25.83 -4.64
N TYR A 132 20.09 24.63 -5.15
CA TYR A 132 21.23 23.80 -4.71
C TYR A 132 22.45 23.90 -5.62
N TYR A 133 22.39 24.72 -6.68
CA TYR A 133 23.49 24.99 -7.61
C TYR A 133 24.10 23.74 -8.24
N TYR A 134 23.30 22.70 -8.48
CA TYR A 134 23.76 21.51 -9.18
C TYR A 134 24.12 21.86 -10.62
N SER A 135 25.14 21.19 -11.17
CA SER A 135 25.45 21.27 -12.59
C SER A 135 24.55 20.33 -13.42
N PHE A 136 24.53 20.52 -14.74
CA PHE A 136 23.88 19.56 -15.64
C PHE A 136 24.52 18.15 -15.56
N GLU A 137 25.81 18.08 -15.25
CA GLU A 137 26.51 16.80 -15.03
C GLU A 137 25.98 16.10 -13.78
N ASP A 138 25.76 16.84 -12.69
CA ASP A 138 25.20 16.30 -11.44
C ASP A 138 23.78 15.76 -11.63
N LEU A 139 22.96 16.42 -12.45
CA LEU A 139 21.63 15.93 -12.81
C LEU A 139 21.69 14.62 -13.61
N MET A 140 22.64 14.51 -14.53
CA MET A 140 22.81 13.29 -15.31
C MET A 140 23.33 12.14 -14.43
N ASN A 141 24.22 12.44 -13.49
CA ASN A 141 24.70 11.51 -12.48
C ASN A 141 23.56 11.04 -11.57
N LEU A 142 22.68 11.95 -11.16
CA LEU A 142 21.46 11.62 -10.41
C LEU A 142 20.52 10.73 -11.23
N ALA A 143 20.33 10.98 -12.52
CA ALA A 143 19.50 10.15 -13.39
C ALA A 143 20.04 8.72 -13.50
N LEU A 144 21.35 8.57 -13.69
CA LEU A 144 22.04 7.28 -13.72
C LEU A 144 21.95 6.56 -12.37
N TYR A 145 22.12 7.31 -11.28
CA TYR A 145 21.99 6.78 -9.92
C TYR A 145 20.58 6.25 -9.65
N LEU A 146 19.54 7.01 -10.00
CA LEU A 146 18.14 6.59 -9.87
C LEU A 146 17.83 5.35 -10.71
N LEU A 147 18.39 5.26 -11.92
CA LEU A 147 18.29 4.05 -12.74
C LEU A 147 18.91 2.85 -12.03
N ALA A 148 20.17 2.97 -11.58
CA ALA A 148 20.90 1.91 -10.89
C ALA A 148 20.15 1.43 -9.64
N PHE A 149 19.68 2.37 -8.82
CA PHE A 149 18.86 2.08 -7.64
C PHE A 149 17.55 1.38 -8.01
N SER A 150 16.82 1.86 -9.01
CA SER A 150 15.55 1.25 -9.42
C SER A 150 15.75 -0.20 -9.87
N LEU A 151 16.78 -0.48 -10.66
CA LEU A 151 17.07 -1.81 -11.18
C LEU A 151 17.51 -2.77 -10.08
N THR A 152 18.39 -2.32 -9.17
CA THR A 152 18.81 -3.12 -8.01
C THR A 152 17.63 -3.42 -7.08
N PHE A 153 16.81 -2.42 -6.78
CA PHE A 153 15.61 -2.59 -5.96
C PHE A 153 14.65 -3.62 -6.56
N LEU A 154 14.35 -3.52 -7.86
CA LEU A 154 13.50 -4.49 -8.56
C LEU A 154 14.11 -5.90 -8.56
N THR A 155 15.43 -6.01 -8.67
CA THR A 155 16.15 -7.30 -8.68
C THR A 155 16.03 -8.00 -7.33
N VAL A 156 16.31 -7.27 -6.24
CA VAL A 156 16.15 -7.77 -4.86
C VAL A 156 14.69 -8.14 -4.60
N ASN A 157 13.75 -7.29 -5.02
CA ASN A 157 12.32 -7.53 -4.89
C ASN A 157 11.85 -8.78 -5.65
N LYS A 158 12.56 -9.19 -6.71
CA LYS A 158 12.31 -10.41 -7.50
C LYS A 158 12.99 -11.66 -6.94
N ILE A 159 14.19 -11.57 -6.37
CA ILE A 159 14.96 -12.75 -5.95
C ILE A 159 14.57 -13.23 -4.54
N ILE A 160 14.27 -12.32 -3.62
CA ILE A 160 14.08 -12.68 -2.19
C ILE A 160 12.63 -12.99 -1.88
N ASP A 161 12.33 -14.26 -1.57
CA ASP A 161 10.96 -14.73 -1.25
C ASP A 161 10.57 -14.50 0.22
N HIS A 162 11.51 -14.67 1.14
CA HIS A 162 11.23 -14.55 2.57
C HIS A 162 10.85 -13.13 2.95
N ARG A 163 9.59 -12.93 3.36
CA ARG A 163 9.00 -11.61 3.63
C ARG A 163 9.87 -10.76 4.56
N LEU A 164 10.24 -11.25 5.73
CA LEU A 164 10.99 -10.43 6.70
C LEU A 164 12.36 -10.00 6.17
N ILE A 165 13.13 -10.95 5.64
CA ILE A 165 14.47 -10.69 5.07
C ILE A 165 14.37 -9.71 3.90
N LYS A 166 13.36 -9.90 3.03
CA LYS A 166 13.08 -9.01 1.91
C LYS A 166 12.84 -7.58 2.37
N TRP A 167 11.95 -7.36 3.35
CA TRP A 167 11.66 -6.02 3.86
C TRP A 167 12.89 -5.39 4.52
N SER A 168 13.67 -6.15 5.29
CA SER A 168 14.90 -5.63 5.90
C SER A 168 15.95 -5.22 4.86
N ILE A 169 16.18 -6.03 3.83
CA ILE A 169 17.16 -5.71 2.78
C ILE A 169 16.68 -4.55 1.93
N LEU A 170 15.40 -4.50 1.54
CA LEU A 170 14.85 -3.38 0.78
C LEU A 170 14.91 -2.08 1.58
N PHE A 171 14.65 -2.13 2.89
CA PHE A 171 14.80 -0.97 3.78
C PHE A 171 16.26 -0.51 3.85
N LEU A 172 17.20 -1.44 4.04
CA LEU A 172 18.63 -1.12 4.08
C LEU A 172 19.13 -0.55 2.74
N LEU A 173 18.65 -1.09 1.62
CA LEU A 173 18.94 -0.60 0.27
C LEU A 173 18.35 0.81 0.08
N PHE A 174 17.13 1.06 0.57
CA PHE A 174 16.51 2.39 0.51
C PHE A 174 17.30 3.42 1.35
N VAL A 175 17.67 3.09 2.58
CA VAL A 175 18.48 3.98 3.45
C VAL A 175 19.85 4.22 2.83
N GLY A 176 20.54 3.17 2.38
CA GLY A 176 21.81 3.31 1.67
C GLY A 176 21.68 4.17 0.41
N ALA A 177 20.55 4.05 -0.30
CA ALA A 177 20.29 4.85 -1.48
C ALA A 177 20.04 6.33 -1.17
N THR A 178 19.36 6.63 -0.06
CA THR A 178 19.15 8.01 0.37
C THR A 178 20.46 8.72 0.72
N LEU A 179 21.39 8.01 1.38
CA LEU A 179 22.72 8.56 1.70
C LEU A 179 23.59 8.69 0.45
N GLY A 180 23.56 7.69 -0.44
CA GLY A 180 24.32 7.73 -1.69
C GLY A 180 23.81 8.76 -2.70
N ALA A 181 22.51 9.11 -2.66
CA ALA A 181 21.93 10.14 -3.52
C ALA A 181 22.45 11.55 -3.22
N LEU A 182 23.00 11.80 -2.02
CA LEU A 182 23.63 13.08 -1.67
C LEU A 182 24.95 13.31 -2.43
N PHE A 183 25.64 12.22 -2.79
CA PHE A 183 26.91 12.24 -3.49
C PHE A 183 26.89 11.20 -4.63
N PRO A 184 26.11 11.45 -5.70
CA PRO A 184 25.93 10.48 -6.76
C PRO A 184 27.24 10.29 -7.53
N ASN A 185 27.82 9.10 -7.43
CA ASN A 185 29.03 8.75 -8.19
C ASN A 185 28.66 8.01 -9.49
N GLN A 186 29.05 8.59 -10.62
CA GLN A 186 28.78 8.04 -11.96
C GLN A 186 29.39 6.64 -12.19
N TYR A 187 30.60 6.40 -11.67
CA TYR A 187 31.31 5.15 -11.88
C TYR A 187 30.63 4.01 -11.13
N VAL A 188 30.28 4.26 -9.86
CA VAL A 188 29.56 3.30 -9.03
C VAL A 188 28.20 2.97 -9.66
N SER A 189 27.44 3.98 -10.08
CA SER A 189 26.13 3.80 -10.71
C SER A 189 26.22 2.98 -11.99
N SER A 190 27.19 3.29 -12.85
CA SER A 190 27.42 2.58 -14.11
C SER A 190 27.82 1.13 -13.90
N ILE A 191 28.73 0.86 -12.95
CA ILE A 191 29.13 -0.49 -12.57
C ILE A 191 27.93 -1.27 -12.04
N CYS A 192 27.12 -0.67 -11.16
CA CYS A 192 25.91 -1.31 -10.65
C CYS A 192 24.94 -1.68 -11.77
N ILE A 193 24.70 -0.79 -12.74
CA ILE A 193 23.84 -1.07 -13.90
C ILE A 193 24.40 -2.25 -14.70
N VAL A 194 25.69 -2.24 -15.02
CA VAL A 194 26.35 -3.32 -15.77
C VAL A 194 26.21 -4.65 -15.03
N VAL A 195 26.45 -4.68 -13.72
CA VAL A 195 26.29 -5.89 -12.89
C VAL A 195 24.85 -6.40 -12.92
N VAL A 196 23.85 -5.51 -12.80
CA VAL A 196 22.44 -5.92 -12.86
C VAL A 196 22.06 -6.44 -14.24
N VAL A 197 22.51 -5.79 -15.32
CA VAL A 197 22.24 -6.22 -16.70
C VAL A 197 22.89 -7.57 -16.99
N VAL A 198 24.17 -7.72 -16.65
CA VAL A 198 24.92 -8.96 -16.86
C VAL A 198 24.33 -10.11 -16.05
N SER A 199 23.99 -9.89 -14.77
CA SER A 199 23.34 -10.92 -13.94
C SER A 199 21.98 -11.33 -14.49
N HIS A 200 21.21 -10.41 -15.07
CA HIS A 200 19.95 -10.74 -15.74
C HIS A 200 20.16 -11.60 -16.98
N LEU A 201 21.03 -11.16 -17.91
CA LEU A 201 21.27 -11.85 -19.17
C LEU A 201 21.94 -13.22 -19.01
N THR A 202 22.78 -13.39 -17.99
CA THR A 202 23.55 -14.63 -17.79
C THR A 202 22.86 -15.63 -16.86
N TYR A 203 22.27 -15.17 -15.75
CA TYR A 203 21.81 -16.04 -14.67
C TYR A 203 20.29 -16.03 -14.52
N ILE A 204 19.69 -14.86 -14.28
CA ILE A 204 18.26 -14.77 -13.89
C ILE A 204 17.33 -15.16 -15.03
N ILE A 205 17.66 -14.77 -16.27
CA ILE A 205 16.83 -15.09 -17.44
C ILE A 205 16.94 -16.58 -17.83
N LYS A 206 18.13 -17.16 -17.67
CA LYS A 206 18.39 -18.57 -18.02
C LYS A 206 17.81 -19.53 -16.98
N ASN A 207 17.79 -19.11 -15.72
CA ASN A 207 17.28 -19.94 -14.64
C ASN A 207 15.74 -19.86 -14.55
N ASN A 208 15.10 -21.00 -14.29
CA ASN A 208 13.67 -21.10 -14.07
C ASN A 208 13.30 -21.30 -12.60
N HIS A 209 14.25 -21.19 -11.68
CA HIS A 209 14.01 -21.29 -10.24
C HIS A 209 12.87 -20.37 -9.76
N TRP A 210 12.82 -19.12 -10.24
CA TRP A 210 11.76 -18.15 -9.90
C TRP A 210 10.55 -18.15 -10.84
N PHE A 211 10.36 -19.18 -11.66
CA PHE A 211 9.33 -19.16 -12.70
C PHE A 211 7.90 -18.98 -12.15
N LEU A 212 7.56 -19.68 -11.06
CA LEU A 212 6.24 -19.52 -10.42
C LEU A 212 6.04 -18.11 -9.89
N ARG A 213 7.08 -17.55 -9.25
CA ARG A 213 7.05 -16.17 -8.76
C ARG A 213 6.92 -15.15 -9.88
N GLU A 214 7.57 -15.36 -11.02
CA GLU A 214 7.42 -14.49 -12.18
C GLU A 214 5.96 -14.45 -12.68
N ILE A 215 5.26 -15.60 -12.63
CA ILE A 215 3.82 -15.67 -12.95
C ILE A 215 2.98 -14.95 -11.90
N GLU A 216 3.29 -15.10 -10.61
CA GLU A 216 2.59 -14.39 -9.53
C GLU A 216 2.75 -12.87 -9.63
N ILE A 217 3.97 -12.39 -9.92
CA ILE A 217 4.26 -10.97 -10.17
C ILE A 217 3.43 -10.48 -11.37
N GLU A 218 3.32 -11.27 -12.43
CA GLU A 218 2.52 -10.94 -13.60
C GLU A 218 1.03 -10.84 -13.30
N GLU A 219 0.49 -11.79 -12.55
CA GLU A 219 -0.92 -11.78 -12.12
C GLU A 219 -1.21 -10.60 -11.20
N TYR A 220 -0.27 -10.25 -10.32
CA TYR A 220 -0.37 -9.09 -9.44
C TYR A 220 -0.43 -7.78 -10.24
N GLU A 221 0.52 -7.54 -11.15
CA GLU A 221 0.57 -6.31 -11.95
C GLU A 221 -0.65 -6.19 -12.88
N LYS A 222 -1.07 -7.29 -13.52
CA LYS A 222 -2.28 -7.30 -14.35
C LYS A 222 -3.52 -6.85 -13.57
N THR A 223 -3.65 -7.30 -12.31
CA THR A 223 -4.82 -7.02 -11.46
C THR A 223 -4.68 -5.78 -10.58
N LYS A 224 -3.53 -5.11 -10.58
CA LYS A 224 -3.20 -4.01 -9.66
C LYS A 224 -4.21 -2.85 -9.73
N TYR A 225 -4.53 -2.39 -10.94
CA TYR A 225 -5.47 -1.28 -11.14
C TYR A 225 -6.91 -1.68 -10.85
N VAL A 226 -7.32 -2.89 -11.21
CA VAL A 226 -8.63 -3.45 -10.84
C VAL A 226 -8.80 -3.49 -9.32
N ARG A 227 -7.79 -3.99 -8.60
CA ARG A 227 -7.79 -4.00 -7.12
C ARG A 227 -7.86 -2.59 -6.55
N LEU A 228 -7.16 -1.63 -7.16
CA LEU A 228 -7.18 -0.24 -6.74
C LEU A 228 -8.61 0.33 -6.86
N ILE A 229 -9.26 0.15 -8.01
CA ILE A 229 -10.63 0.61 -8.25
C ILE A 229 -11.61 -0.03 -7.27
N ILE A 230 -11.58 -1.36 -7.12
CA ILE A 230 -12.46 -2.09 -6.19
C ILE A 230 -12.21 -1.66 -4.74
N ASN A 231 -10.97 -1.28 -4.40
CA ASN A 231 -10.68 -0.78 -3.05
C ASN A 231 -11.30 0.58 -2.77
N PHE A 232 -11.46 1.43 -3.80
CA PHE A 232 -12.10 2.75 -3.72
C PHE A 232 -13.61 2.71 -3.93
N SER A 233 -14.16 1.65 -4.53
CA SER A 233 -15.61 1.46 -4.64
C SER A 233 -16.21 1.11 -3.27
N ALA A 234 -17.06 1.98 -2.73
CA ALA A 234 -17.72 1.78 -1.44
C ALA A 234 -18.81 0.68 -1.47
N GLU A 235 -19.35 0.37 -2.65
CA GLU A 235 -20.52 -0.51 -2.82
C GLU A 235 -20.17 -1.99 -3.02
N VAL A 236 -18.91 -2.32 -3.29
CA VAL A 236 -18.51 -3.73 -3.48
C VAL A 236 -18.18 -4.34 -2.13
N GLU A 237 -19.05 -5.23 -1.66
CA GLU A 237 -18.73 -6.10 -0.53
C GLU A 237 -17.43 -6.86 -0.84
N LYS A 238 -16.36 -6.49 -0.12
CA LYS A 238 -15.08 -7.16 -0.26
C LYS A 238 -15.27 -8.58 0.22
N ALA A 239 -15.26 -9.54 -0.72
CA ALA A 239 -15.31 -10.95 -0.39
C ALA A 239 -14.28 -11.23 0.71
N PRO A 240 -14.68 -11.89 1.81
CA PRO A 240 -13.77 -12.14 2.92
C PRO A 240 -12.55 -12.86 2.38
N SER A 241 -11.36 -12.27 2.56
CA SER A 241 -10.14 -12.89 2.06
C SER A 241 -10.02 -14.29 2.65
N SER A 242 -10.05 -15.34 1.82
CA SER A 242 -10.05 -16.75 2.28
C SER A 242 -8.77 -17.17 3.00
N THR A 243 -7.79 -16.26 3.10
CA THR A 243 -6.65 -16.46 3.98
C THR A 243 -7.13 -16.27 5.41
N PHE A 244 -7.39 -17.39 6.09
CA PHE A 244 -7.46 -17.45 7.54
C PHE A 244 -6.17 -16.86 8.11
N LYS A 245 -6.17 -15.54 8.37
CA LYS A 245 -5.04 -14.84 8.97
C LYS A 245 -4.83 -15.47 10.35
N LYS A 246 -3.74 -16.22 10.50
CA LYS A 246 -3.34 -16.77 11.79
C LYS A 246 -3.17 -15.58 12.76
N PRO A 247 -3.74 -15.61 13.98
CA PRO A 247 -3.52 -14.54 14.95
C PRO A 247 -2.02 -14.43 15.23
N ILE A 248 -1.45 -13.25 14.90
CA ILE A 248 0.01 -13.11 14.79
C ILE A 248 0.68 -13.01 16.16
N LEU A 249 0.00 -12.55 17.24
CA LEU A 249 0.66 -12.41 18.54
C LEU A 249 -0.21 -12.66 19.78
N LEU A 250 -1.37 -12.01 19.93
CA LEU A 250 -2.03 -11.91 21.25
C LEU A 250 -2.91 -13.11 21.67
N TRP A 251 -3.32 -13.99 20.76
CA TRP A 251 -4.29 -15.06 21.08
C TRP A 251 -4.09 -16.35 20.30
N ARG A 252 -2.86 -16.88 20.23
CA ARG A 252 -2.63 -18.25 19.73
C ARG A 252 -3.15 -19.33 20.69
N LYS A 253 -3.23 -19.00 21.99
CA LYS A 253 -3.73 -19.86 23.06
C LYS A 253 -4.77 -19.11 23.90
N SER A 254 -5.79 -18.51 23.28
CA SER A 254 -6.85 -17.85 24.07
C SER A 254 -7.60 -18.92 24.87
N GLY A 255 -7.28 -19.02 26.16
CA GLY A 255 -8.02 -19.82 27.13
C GLY A 255 -9.44 -19.28 27.35
N ARG A 256 -10.11 -19.82 28.36
CA ARG A 256 -11.47 -19.39 28.73
C ARG A 256 -11.43 -18.00 29.35
N ILE A 257 -12.40 -17.14 29.01
CA ILE A 257 -12.52 -15.79 29.58
C ILE A 257 -13.46 -15.84 30.80
N PHE A 258 -14.56 -16.59 30.71
CA PHE A 258 -15.49 -16.77 31.82
C PHE A 258 -15.27 -18.11 32.54
N LYS A 259 -15.33 -18.09 33.88
CA LYS A 259 -15.18 -19.28 34.72
C LYS A 259 -16.44 -20.15 34.74
N GLU A 260 -17.61 -19.54 34.70
CA GLU A 260 -18.91 -20.22 34.77
C GLU A 260 -19.41 -20.68 33.40
N ARG A 261 -19.93 -21.91 33.35
CA ARG A 261 -20.49 -22.53 32.15
C ARG A 261 -21.97 -22.22 32.02
N SER A 262 -22.29 -21.21 31.20
CA SER A 262 -23.65 -20.97 30.70
C SER A 262 -23.62 -20.74 29.19
N GLN A 263 -24.73 -21.03 28.50
CA GLN A 263 -24.86 -20.77 27.07
C GLN A 263 -24.67 -19.28 26.75
N GLN A 264 -25.14 -18.39 27.64
CA GLN A 264 -24.93 -16.94 27.58
C GLN A 264 -23.45 -16.57 27.62
N ASN A 265 -22.70 -17.07 28.61
CA ASN A 265 -21.27 -16.77 28.77
C ASN A 265 -20.45 -17.36 27.62
N GLY A 266 -20.84 -18.52 27.10
CA GLY A 266 -20.21 -19.12 25.92
C GLY A 266 -20.40 -18.28 24.66
N LEU A 267 -21.62 -17.82 24.38
CA LEU A 267 -21.92 -16.96 23.24
C LEU A 267 -21.20 -15.61 23.38
N LEU A 268 -21.24 -15.00 24.56
CA LEU A 268 -20.56 -13.74 24.84
C LEU A 268 -19.04 -13.85 24.66
N GLU A 269 -18.44 -14.94 25.13
CA GLU A 269 -17.01 -15.21 24.95
C GLU A 269 -16.62 -15.34 23.47
N LEU A 270 -17.45 -16.02 22.67
CA LEU A 270 -17.23 -16.18 21.24
C LEU A 270 -17.30 -14.82 20.51
N ILE A 271 -18.31 -14.00 20.81
CA ILE A 271 -18.48 -12.68 20.19
C ILE A 271 -17.33 -11.75 20.58
N LEU A 272 -16.93 -11.74 21.85
CA LEU A 272 -15.83 -10.93 22.34
C LEU A 272 -14.49 -11.35 21.71
N LYS A 273 -14.24 -12.65 21.58
CA LYS A 273 -13.08 -13.17 20.86
C LYS A 273 -13.14 -12.85 19.37
N GLY A 274 -14.33 -12.88 18.75
CA GLY A 274 -14.55 -12.47 17.37
C GLY A 274 -14.15 -11.02 17.14
N PHE A 275 -14.62 -10.12 18.01
CA PHE A 275 -14.24 -8.70 18.00
C PHE A 275 -12.72 -8.50 18.16
N LEU A 276 -12.10 -9.11 19.17
CA LEU A 276 -10.66 -8.95 19.44
C LEU A 276 -9.77 -9.56 18.34
N ARG A 277 -10.29 -10.52 17.57
CA ARG A 277 -9.57 -11.16 16.47
C ARG A 277 -9.62 -10.33 15.19
N ASP A 278 -10.67 -9.52 15.00
CA ASP A 278 -10.75 -8.58 13.88
C ASP A 278 -9.96 -7.31 14.18
N ARG A 279 -8.75 -7.24 13.62
CA ARG A 279 -7.87 -6.07 13.77
C ARG A 279 -8.52 -4.78 13.28
N GLY A 280 -9.32 -4.84 12.22
CA GLY A 280 -9.94 -3.64 11.68
C GLY A 280 -10.87 -3.03 12.72
N LEU A 281 -11.80 -3.84 13.23
CA LEU A 281 -12.78 -3.41 14.24
C LEU A 281 -12.10 -2.95 15.53
N PHE A 282 -11.09 -3.68 16.02
CA PHE A 282 -10.37 -3.30 17.22
C PHE A 282 -9.59 -1.98 17.06
N PHE A 283 -8.92 -1.76 15.92
CA PHE A 283 -8.23 -0.50 15.66
C PHE A 283 -9.20 0.66 15.45
N THR A 284 -10.34 0.45 14.79
CA THR A 284 -11.39 1.48 14.68
C THR A 284 -11.91 1.88 16.06
N TYR A 285 -12.12 0.91 16.96
CA TYR A 285 -12.51 1.16 18.35
C TYR A 285 -11.46 2.00 19.10
N LEU A 286 -10.17 1.67 18.98
CA LEU A 286 -9.10 2.46 19.58
C LEU A 286 -8.97 3.86 18.95
N GLN A 287 -9.14 3.98 17.64
CA GLN A 287 -9.09 5.27 16.93
C GLN A 287 -10.22 6.19 17.38
N LEU A 288 -11.44 5.68 17.53
CA LEU A 288 -12.58 6.44 18.05
C LEU A 288 -12.29 6.97 19.46
N MET A 289 -11.79 6.10 20.34
CA MET A 289 -11.40 6.48 21.70
C MET A 289 -10.32 7.58 21.69
N LEU A 290 -9.22 7.38 20.94
CA LEU A 290 -8.13 8.36 20.86
C LEU A 290 -8.58 9.69 20.25
N LEU A 291 -9.40 9.66 19.21
CA LEU A 291 -9.96 10.87 18.57
C LEU A 291 -10.83 11.67 19.56
N THR A 292 -11.62 10.98 20.38
CA THR A 292 -12.41 11.68 21.41
C THR A 292 -11.55 12.24 22.54
N CYS A 293 -10.48 11.54 22.94
CA CYS A 293 -9.52 12.07 23.90
C CYS A 293 -8.83 13.34 23.39
N THR A 294 -8.37 13.35 22.13
CA THR A 294 -7.75 14.54 21.53
C THR A 294 -8.75 15.69 21.39
N ALA A 295 -10.00 15.40 21.01
CA ALA A 295 -11.06 16.41 20.95
C ALA A 295 -11.34 17.04 22.32
N ILE A 296 -11.48 16.23 23.38
CA ILE A 296 -11.70 16.72 24.76
C ILE A 296 -10.54 17.58 25.25
N TYR A 297 -9.30 17.22 24.89
CA TYR A 297 -8.11 17.98 25.29
C TYR A 297 -8.04 19.38 24.65
N ILE A 298 -8.42 19.51 23.38
CA ILE A 298 -8.30 20.77 22.62
C ILE A 298 -9.45 21.75 22.93
N LEU A 299 -10.63 21.25 23.28
CA LEU A 299 -11.86 22.05 23.29
C LEU A 299 -12.08 22.83 24.60
N PRO A 300 -12.84 23.94 24.56
CA PRO A 300 -13.15 24.75 25.73
C PRO A 300 -14.18 24.07 26.66
N PHE A 301 -14.19 24.48 27.93
CA PHE A 301 -14.85 23.81 29.07
C PHE A 301 -16.23 23.18 28.79
N TRP A 302 -17.19 23.97 28.30
CA TRP A 302 -18.57 23.49 28.07
C TRP A 302 -18.66 22.46 26.94
N LEU A 303 -17.85 22.61 25.88
CA LEU A 303 -17.86 21.71 24.73
C LEU A 303 -17.29 20.33 25.07
N LYS A 304 -16.41 20.22 26.07
CA LYS A 304 -15.85 18.93 26.55
C LYS A 304 -16.97 17.98 27.00
N TRP A 305 -17.89 18.49 27.82
CA TRP A 305 -19.00 17.72 28.37
C TRP A 305 -20.02 17.34 27.28
N VAL A 306 -20.31 18.26 26.37
CA VAL A 306 -21.20 18.00 25.21
C VAL A 306 -20.66 16.86 24.36
N ILE A 307 -19.36 16.88 24.04
CA ILE A 307 -18.73 15.83 23.22
C ILE A 307 -18.65 14.51 23.95
N TRP A 308 -18.39 14.52 25.25
CA TRP A 308 -18.40 13.30 26.04
C TRP A 308 -19.79 12.63 26.05
N ILE A 309 -20.86 13.40 26.22
CA ILE A 309 -22.25 12.90 26.14
C ILE A 309 -22.55 12.35 24.74
N LEU A 310 -22.15 13.09 23.68
CA LEU A 310 -22.35 12.66 22.30
C LEU A 310 -21.59 11.35 22.01
N PHE A 311 -20.36 11.23 22.50
CA PHE A 311 -19.56 10.03 22.37
C PHE A 311 -20.19 8.84 23.11
N PHE A 312 -20.73 9.05 24.30
CA PHE A 312 -21.46 8.02 25.05
C PHE A 312 -22.66 7.48 24.25
N LEU A 313 -23.44 8.35 23.62
CA LEU A 313 -24.56 7.92 22.77
C LEU A 313 -24.05 7.17 21.53
N PHE A 314 -23.03 7.74 20.87
CA PHE A 314 -22.44 7.17 19.67
C PHE A 314 -21.85 5.78 19.90
N ILE A 315 -21.04 5.58 20.95
CA ILE A 315 -20.38 4.30 21.22
C ILE A 315 -21.38 3.20 21.59
N ASN A 316 -22.50 3.54 22.24
CA ASN A 316 -23.59 2.60 22.48
C ASN A 316 -24.27 2.17 21.18
N LEU A 317 -24.63 3.12 20.31
CA LEU A 317 -25.26 2.82 19.01
C LEU A 317 -24.31 2.01 18.11
N TRP A 318 -23.05 2.42 18.05
CA TRP A 318 -22.02 1.75 17.27
C TRP A 318 -21.75 0.32 17.76
N THR A 319 -21.69 0.11 19.07
CA THR A 319 -21.48 -1.23 19.65
C THR A 319 -22.68 -2.15 19.38
N LYS A 320 -23.90 -1.61 19.39
CA LYS A 320 -25.10 -2.37 19.00
C LYS A 320 -25.05 -2.78 17.52
N ALA A 321 -24.67 -1.85 16.63
CA ALA A 321 -24.48 -2.15 15.22
C ALA A 321 -23.34 -3.15 14.97
N LEU A 322 -22.29 -3.10 15.80
CA LEU A 322 -21.18 -4.04 15.75
C LEU A 322 -21.62 -5.44 16.19
N TYR A 323 -22.44 -5.55 17.24
CA TYR A 323 -23.02 -6.81 17.68
C TYR A 323 -23.84 -7.47 16.57
N THR A 324 -24.74 -6.73 15.92
CA THR A 324 -25.57 -7.25 14.82
C THR A 324 -24.72 -7.70 13.65
N LYS A 325 -23.66 -6.95 13.31
CA LYS A 325 -22.72 -7.31 12.24
C LYS A 325 -21.90 -8.56 12.54
N LEU A 326 -21.50 -8.77 13.80
CA LEU A 326 -20.77 -9.97 14.20
C LEU A 326 -21.68 -11.21 14.15
N MET A 327 -22.91 -11.08 14.66
CA MET A 327 -23.91 -12.15 14.62
C MET A 327 -24.33 -12.53 13.19
N SER A 328 -24.36 -11.58 12.25
CA SER A 328 -24.67 -11.84 10.84
C SER A 328 -23.54 -12.53 10.07
N SER A 329 -22.37 -12.76 10.69
CA SER A 329 -21.27 -13.41 9.98
C SER A 329 -21.48 -14.94 9.89
N PRO A 330 -21.04 -15.59 8.80
CA PRO A 330 -21.25 -17.03 8.57
C PRO A 330 -20.67 -17.96 9.67
N PHE A 331 -19.84 -17.42 10.55
CA PHE A 331 -19.27 -18.16 11.67
C PHE A 331 -20.30 -18.35 12.80
N PHE A 332 -21.19 -17.39 13.02
CA PHE A 332 -22.17 -17.43 14.10
C PHE A 332 -23.50 -18.06 13.70
N SER A 333 -23.76 -18.24 12.39
CA SER A 333 -24.96 -18.93 11.87
C SER A 333 -25.02 -20.42 12.25
N VAL A 334 -23.93 -20.99 12.76
CA VAL A 334 -23.85 -22.40 13.19
C VAL A 334 -24.11 -22.55 14.70
N VAL A 335 -24.16 -21.44 15.45
CA VAL A 335 -24.38 -21.47 16.90
C VAL A 335 -25.88 -21.50 17.19
N PRO A 336 -26.41 -22.47 17.96
CA PRO A 336 -27.81 -22.51 18.31
C PRO A 336 -28.14 -21.35 19.25
N THR A 337 -28.98 -20.42 18.78
CA THR A 337 -29.40 -19.25 19.55
C THR A 337 -30.92 -19.26 19.81
N ASN A 338 -31.28 -18.96 21.06
CA ASN A 338 -32.66 -18.64 21.45
C ASN A 338 -32.77 -17.12 21.59
N GLU A 339 -33.86 -16.52 21.11
CA GLU A 339 -34.06 -15.06 21.08
C GLU A 339 -33.85 -14.38 22.44
N GLY A 340 -34.29 -15.03 23.54
CA GLY A 340 -34.09 -14.51 24.90
C GLY A 340 -32.63 -14.49 25.38
N ILE A 341 -31.80 -15.43 24.91
CA ILE A 341 -30.37 -15.51 25.25
C ILE A 341 -29.58 -14.45 24.47
N GLU A 342 -29.96 -14.20 23.22
CA GLU A 342 -29.30 -13.19 22.37
C GLU A 342 -29.45 -11.78 22.93
N LEU A 343 -30.66 -11.41 23.37
CA LEU A 343 -30.92 -10.09 23.96
C LEU A 343 -30.09 -9.85 25.23
N GLU A 344 -29.98 -10.85 26.11
CA GLU A 344 -29.18 -10.74 27.32
C GLU A 344 -27.68 -10.62 27.00
N VAL A 345 -27.19 -11.43 26.07
CA VAL A 345 -25.79 -11.39 25.63
C VAL A 345 -25.47 -10.08 24.92
N CYS A 346 -26.39 -9.54 24.11
CA CYS A 346 -26.27 -8.24 23.46
C CYS A 346 -26.08 -7.12 24.49
N ASN A 347 -26.96 -7.08 25.51
CA ASN A 347 -26.88 -6.07 26.57
C ASN A 347 -25.60 -6.18 27.38
N ARG A 348 -25.16 -7.39 27.73
CA ARG A 348 -23.88 -7.61 28.43
C ARG A 348 -22.67 -7.23 27.57
N PHE A 349 -22.70 -7.55 26.28
CA PHE A 349 -21.65 -7.20 25.33
C PHE A 349 -21.52 -5.68 25.16
N ILE A 350 -22.64 -4.98 24.97
CA ILE A 350 -22.67 -3.51 24.88
C ILE A 350 -22.04 -2.92 26.14
N LYS A 351 -22.52 -3.29 27.33
CA LYS A 351 -21.97 -2.79 28.60
C LYS A 351 -20.47 -3.03 28.70
N LEU A 352 -20.00 -4.24 28.41
CA LEU A 352 -18.59 -4.60 28.57
C LEU A 352 -17.66 -3.80 27.63
N LEU A 353 -18.13 -3.48 26.42
CA LEU A 353 -17.33 -2.76 25.43
C LEU A 353 -17.47 -1.23 25.54
N THR A 354 -18.60 -0.71 26.02
CA THR A 354 -18.81 0.74 26.15
C THR A 354 -18.29 1.30 27.47
N LEU A 355 -18.20 0.49 28.53
CA LEU A 355 -17.72 0.95 29.85
C LEU A 355 -16.27 1.46 29.81
N PRO A 356 -15.27 0.73 29.28
CA PRO A 356 -13.88 1.19 29.34
C PRO A 356 -13.62 2.54 28.64
N PRO A 357 -14.12 2.79 27.41
CA PRO A 357 -13.92 4.07 26.73
C PRO A 357 -14.61 5.23 27.44
N VAL A 358 -15.83 5.01 27.94
CA VAL A 358 -16.62 6.06 28.60
C VAL A 358 -15.99 6.46 29.93
N LEU A 359 -15.52 5.49 30.72
CA LEU A 359 -14.81 5.75 31.96
C LEU A 359 -13.49 6.49 31.71
N PHE A 360 -12.71 6.05 30.71
CA PHE A 360 -11.44 6.68 30.40
C PHE A 360 -11.60 8.12 29.88
N THR A 361 -12.52 8.32 28.93
CA THR A 361 -12.81 9.66 28.37
C THR A 361 -13.46 10.58 29.40
N GLY A 362 -14.27 10.04 30.33
CA GLY A 362 -14.88 10.80 31.42
C GLY A 362 -13.89 11.19 32.51
N MET A 363 -12.95 10.31 32.87
CA MET A 363 -11.83 10.69 33.75
C MET A 363 -10.98 11.79 33.12
N LEU A 364 -10.71 11.69 31.82
CA LEU A 364 -9.93 12.69 31.08
C LEU A 364 -10.67 14.03 31.00
N SER A 365 -11.99 14.03 30.77
CA SER A 365 -12.78 15.28 30.79
C SER A 365 -12.68 15.97 32.15
N VAL A 366 -12.87 15.24 33.25
CA VAL A 366 -12.74 15.78 34.62
C VAL A 366 -11.34 16.35 34.88
N LEU A 367 -10.29 15.58 34.59
CA LEU A 367 -8.90 16.04 34.80
C LEU A 367 -8.58 17.29 33.97
N SER A 368 -9.02 17.34 32.71
CA SER A 368 -8.81 18.48 31.83
C SER A 368 -9.67 19.71 32.16
N THR A 369 -10.64 19.57 33.07
CA THR A 369 -11.44 20.70 33.55
C THR A 369 -10.91 21.27 34.87
N ILE A 370 -10.09 20.50 35.59
CA ILE A 370 -9.47 20.89 36.87
C ILE A 370 -8.10 21.53 36.62
N LEU A 371 -7.35 21.04 35.63
CA LEU A 371 -6.15 21.66 35.05
C LEU A 371 -6.55 22.73 34.03
#